data_AF-A0AAE0FEY1-F1
#
_entry.id   AF-A0AAE0FEY1-F1
#
_cell.length_a   1.000
_cell.length_b   1.000
_cell.length_c   1.000
_cell.angle_alpha   90.00
_cell.angle_beta   90.00
_cell.angle_gamma   90.00
#
_symmetry.space_group_name_H-M   'P 1'
#
loop_
_entity.id
_entity.type
_entity.pdbx_description
1 polymer ?
#
loop_
_entity_poly.entity_id
_entity_poly.type
_entity_poly.pdbx_seq_one_letter_code
_entity_poly.pdbx_strand_id
1 'polypeptide(L)'
;ERGGAHEFQLGEAHGLPLGAGRSVEEAVLDLAGSIRENIKLRRAVCLPSHGGLVGTYVHNAQGTGIGSIIGAVALGTKDGTPLAETAELQALAKQLAMHAVAAKPKFLLKELVDASSLDAEMDVLRAQAASSGKPANIIEKMVTGRLNKYPHASPFP
;
A
#
# COMPACT_ATOMS: atom_id res chain seq x y z
N GLU A 1 8.81 -16.66 -10.17
CA GLU A 1 7.75 -15.93 -9.46
C GLU A 1 8.43 -14.91 -8.54
N ARG A 2 8.36 -13.61 -8.84
CA ARG A 2 9.00 -12.59 -8.00
C ARG A 2 7.99 -12.22 -6.92
N GLY A 3 8.24 -12.69 -5.69
CA GLY A 3 7.34 -12.54 -4.55
C GLY A 3 6.98 -11.07 -4.32
N GLY A 4 5.69 -10.76 -4.50
CA GLY A 4 5.12 -9.48 -4.10
C GLY A 4 4.98 -9.37 -2.59
N ALA A 5 4.44 -8.25 -2.12
CA ALA A 5 4.04 -8.15 -0.72
C ALA A 5 3.02 -9.25 -0.39
N HIS A 6 3.23 -9.96 0.71
CA HIS A 6 2.36 -11.06 1.15
C HIS A 6 1.76 -10.71 2.51
N GLU A 7 0.43 -10.76 2.61
CA GLU A 7 -0.27 -10.62 3.88
C GLU A 7 -0.13 -11.93 4.67
N PHE A 8 0.39 -11.85 5.89
CA PHE A 8 0.49 -13.00 6.76
C PHE A 8 -0.88 -13.42 7.27
N GLN A 9 -1.06 -14.73 7.49
CA GLN A 9 -2.10 -15.15 8.42
C GLN A 9 -1.70 -14.66 9.83
N LEU A 10 -2.67 -14.20 10.63
CA LEU A 10 -2.36 -13.62 11.94
C LEU A 10 -1.59 -14.57 12.87
N GLY A 11 -1.87 -15.87 12.80
CA GLY A 11 -1.12 -16.88 13.57
C GLY A 11 0.36 -16.97 13.16
N GLU A 12 0.67 -16.81 11.87
CA GLU A 12 2.05 -16.75 11.39
C GLU A 12 2.73 -15.47 11.88
N ALA A 13 2.03 -14.33 11.77
CA ALA A 13 2.54 -13.04 12.21
C ALA A 13 2.84 -13.01 13.72
N HIS A 14 2.01 -13.64 14.54
CA HIS A 14 2.18 -13.76 15.99
C HIS A 14 3.47 -14.49 16.36
N GLY A 15 3.82 -15.56 15.63
CA GLY A 15 5.03 -16.35 15.84
C GLY A 15 6.32 -15.70 15.34
N LEU A 16 6.24 -14.58 14.60
CA LEU A 16 7.45 -13.90 14.12
C LEU A 16 8.25 -13.31 15.28
N PRO A 17 9.59 -13.39 15.23
CA PRO A 17 10.43 -12.76 16.24
C PRO A 17 10.45 -11.24 16.07
N LEU A 18 10.44 -10.53 17.20
CA LEU A 18 10.56 -9.08 17.30
C LEU A 18 11.76 -8.74 18.19
N GLY A 19 12.80 -8.12 17.62
CA GLY A 19 13.96 -7.65 18.38
C GLY A 19 14.64 -8.79 19.17
N ALA A 20 14.86 -8.56 20.47
CA ALA A 20 15.65 -9.39 21.40
C ALA A 20 15.11 -10.83 21.69
N GLY A 21 14.49 -11.48 20.71
CA GLY A 21 14.07 -12.89 20.76
C GLY A 21 12.63 -13.13 21.20
N ARG A 22 11.88 -12.10 21.60
CA ARG A 22 10.44 -12.23 21.89
C ARG A 22 9.60 -12.31 20.62
N SER A 23 8.46 -12.97 20.67
CA SER A 23 7.49 -13.03 19.59
C SER A 23 6.65 -11.75 19.47
N VAL A 24 6.02 -11.54 18.31
CA VAL A 24 5.05 -10.46 18.10
C VAL A 24 3.87 -10.62 19.06
N GLU A 25 3.41 -11.84 19.31
CA GLU A 25 2.30 -12.11 20.25
C GLU A 25 2.62 -11.67 21.67
N GLU A 26 3.79 -12.06 22.19
CA GLU A 26 4.26 -11.63 23.51
C GLU A 26 4.33 -10.10 23.60
N ALA A 27 4.87 -9.45 22.57
CA ALA A 27 4.96 -7.99 22.54
C ALA A 27 3.58 -7.31 22.55
N VAL A 28 2.57 -7.88 21.86
CA VAL A 28 1.19 -7.36 21.87
C VAL A 28 0.54 -7.56 23.23
N LEU A 29 0.73 -8.72 23.87
CA LEU A 29 0.20 -9.02 25.20
C LEU A 29 0.81 -8.12 26.28
N ASP A 30 2.13 -7.90 26.24
CA ASP A 30 2.84 -6.98 27.14
C ASP A 30 2.32 -5.55 27.00
N LEU A 31 2.10 -5.11 25.75
CA LEU A 31 1.57 -3.77 25.47
C LEU A 31 0.13 -3.64 25.99
N ALA A 32 -0.71 -4.64 25.75
CA ALA A 32 -2.08 -4.68 26.28
C ALA A 32 -2.10 -4.62 27.81
N GLY A 33 -1.21 -5.37 28.47
CA GLY A 33 -1.09 -5.40 29.93
C GLY A 33 -0.61 -4.07 30.53
N SER A 34 0.35 -3.41 29.87
CA SER A 34 0.91 -2.12 30.34
C SER A 34 -0.06 -0.95 30.13
N ILE A 35 -0.72 -0.88 28.97
CA ILE A 35 -1.68 0.18 28.65
C ILE A 35 -3.04 -0.08 29.33
N ARG A 36 -3.36 -1.35 29.64
CA ARG A 36 -4.66 -1.81 30.15
C ARG A 36 -5.82 -1.55 29.18
N GLU A 37 -5.53 -1.66 27.89
CA GLU A 37 -6.51 -1.58 26.81
C GLU A 37 -6.55 -2.88 25.99
N ASN A 38 -7.65 -3.09 25.28
CA ASN A 38 -7.80 -4.23 24.37
C ASN A 38 -7.03 -3.98 23.06
N ILE A 39 -5.77 -4.40 23.05
CA ILE A 39 -4.87 -4.25 21.89
C ILE A 39 -4.81 -5.57 21.13
N LYS A 40 -5.05 -5.51 19.81
CA LYS A 40 -5.00 -6.68 18.92
C LYS A 40 -4.23 -6.37 17.66
N LEU A 41 -3.40 -7.31 17.21
CA LEU A 41 -2.81 -7.26 15.87
C LEU A 41 -3.93 -7.54 14.85
N ARG A 42 -4.20 -6.57 13.98
CA ARG A 42 -5.27 -6.69 12.99
C ARG A 42 -4.79 -7.27 11.66
N ARG A 43 -3.62 -6.83 11.18
CA ARG A 43 -3.03 -7.20 9.88
C ARG A 43 -1.51 -7.12 9.96
N ALA A 44 -0.84 -7.95 9.17
CA ALA A 44 0.61 -7.94 9.01
C ALA A 44 0.96 -8.28 7.57
N VAL A 45 1.95 -7.59 6.99
CA VAL A 45 2.38 -7.78 5.61
C VAL A 45 3.90 -7.87 5.56
N CYS A 46 4.42 -8.86 4.84
CA CYS A 46 5.84 -8.91 4.47
C CYS A 46 6.05 -8.18 3.16
N LEU A 47 7.02 -7.26 3.12
CA LEU A 47 7.50 -6.66 1.88
C LEU A 47 8.95 -7.10 1.64
N PRO A 48 9.19 -8.10 0.79
CA PRO A 48 10.54 -8.58 0.52
C PRO A 48 11.33 -7.55 -0.30
N SER A 49 12.59 -7.31 0.07
CA SER A 49 13.48 -6.41 -0.68
C SER A 49 14.22 -7.10 -1.82
N HIS A 50 14.32 -8.44 -1.80
CA HIS A 50 15.05 -9.25 -2.79
C HIS A 50 16.47 -8.75 -3.10
N GLY A 51 17.24 -8.38 -2.06
CA GLY A 51 18.59 -7.83 -2.21
C GLY A 51 18.63 -6.33 -2.50
N GLY A 52 17.46 -5.70 -2.60
CA GLY A 52 17.31 -4.26 -2.69
C GLY A 52 17.10 -3.59 -1.33
N LEU A 53 16.46 -2.41 -1.36
CA LEU A 53 16.28 -1.52 -0.21
C LEU A 53 14.79 -1.34 0.11
N VAL A 54 14.40 -1.31 1.39
CA VAL A 54 13.05 -0.90 1.81
C VAL A 54 13.09 0.49 2.44
N GLY A 55 12.35 1.43 1.86
CA GLY A 55 12.10 2.74 2.44
C GLY A 55 10.73 2.81 3.08
N THR A 56 10.63 3.48 4.23
CA THR A 56 9.36 3.69 4.94
C THR A 56 9.10 5.16 5.25
N TYR A 57 7.84 5.56 5.27
CA TYR A 57 7.40 6.89 5.67
C TYR A 57 6.17 6.80 6.57
N VAL A 58 6.18 7.53 7.68
CA VAL A 58 5.04 7.62 8.60
C VAL A 58 4.43 9.02 8.52
N HIS A 59 3.20 9.11 8.06
CA HIS A 59 2.40 10.33 8.05
C HIS A 59 1.67 10.47 9.39
N ASN A 60 1.65 11.69 9.95
CA ASN A 60 1.14 12.02 11.29
C ASN A 60 1.97 11.47 12.47
N ALA A 61 3.30 11.52 12.38
CA ALA A 61 4.17 11.16 13.50
C ALA A 61 4.14 12.17 14.70
N GLN A 62 3.35 13.24 14.63
CA GLN A 62 3.44 14.41 15.52
C GLN A 62 2.27 14.59 16.52
N GLY A 63 1.46 13.56 16.80
CA GLY A 63 0.37 13.70 17.76
C GLY A 63 -0.09 12.39 18.40
N THR A 64 -0.30 12.41 19.72
CA THR A 64 -0.89 11.29 20.46
C THR A 64 -2.37 11.13 20.08
N GLY A 65 -2.81 9.92 19.75
CA GLY A 65 -4.22 9.62 19.45
C GLY A 65 -4.67 9.87 18.01
N ILE A 66 -3.78 10.27 17.11
CA ILE A 66 -4.07 10.39 15.67
C ILE A 66 -3.53 9.15 14.97
N GLY A 67 -4.38 8.45 14.22
CA GLY A 67 -3.96 7.31 13.41
C GLY A 67 -2.85 7.71 12.44
N SER A 68 -1.70 7.02 12.53
CA SER A 68 -0.60 7.22 11.59
C SER A 68 -0.80 6.34 10.35
N ILE A 69 -0.44 6.86 9.18
CA ILE A 69 -0.39 6.08 7.94
C ILE A 69 1.06 5.76 7.67
N ILE A 70 1.37 4.48 7.44
CA ILE A 70 2.71 4.03 7.09
C ILE A 70 2.71 3.65 5.61
N GLY A 71 3.64 4.22 4.84
CA GLY A 71 4.01 3.76 3.51
C GLY A 71 5.32 3.00 3.55
N ALA A 72 5.42 1.92 2.77
CA ALA A 72 6.64 1.16 2.57
C ALA A 72 6.83 0.90 1.07
N VAL A 73 8.06 1.05 0.59
CA VAL A 73 8.44 0.82 -0.81
C VAL A 73 9.71 0.00 -0.84
N ALA A 74 9.70 -1.09 -1.61
CA ALA A 74 10.89 -1.86 -1.91
C ALA A 74 11.46 -1.40 -3.26
N LEU A 75 12.73 -1.01 -3.27
CA LEU A 75 13.52 -0.71 -4.45
C LEU A 75 14.42 -1.89 -4.75
N GLY A 76 14.52 -2.26 -6.01
CA GLY A 76 15.44 -3.30 -6.47
C GLY A 76 15.78 -3.07 -7.94
N THR A 77 16.78 -3.80 -8.43
CA THR A 77 17.15 -3.77 -9.85
C THR A 77 16.40 -4.86 -10.61
N LYS A 78 16.22 -4.68 -11.92
CA LYS A 78 15.50 -5.63 -12.78
C LYS A 78 16.21 -6.98 -12.88
N ASP A 79 17.54 -6.97 -12.84
CA ASP A 79 18.43 -8.13 -12.90
C ASP A 79 18.67 -8.80 -11.54
N GLY A 80 18.18 -8.22 -10.44
CA GLY A 80 18.35 -8.77 -9.08
C GLY A 80 19.72 -8.48 -8.46
N THR A 81 20.53 -7.64 -9.11
CA THR A 81 21.77 -7.12 -8.53
C THR A 81 21.46 -6.37 -7.22
N PRO A 82 22.13 -6.72 -6.11
CA PRO A 82 21.89 -6.04 -4.84
C PRO A 82 22.15 -4.54 -4.92
N LEU A 83 21.30 -3.76 -4.26
CA LEU A 83 21.52 -2.31 -4.13
C LEU A 83 22.40 -2.03 -2.92
N ALA A 84 23.39 -1.16 -3.09
CA ALA A 84 24.13 -0.61 -1.97
C ALA A 84 23.23 0.33 -1.16
N GLU A 85 23.32 0.28 0.17
CA GLU A 85 22.61 1.22 1.03
C GLU A 85 23.35 2.56 1.09
N THR A 86 23.06 3.46 0.14
CA THR A 86 23.59 4.82 0.15
C THR A 86 22.56 5.81 0.69
N ALA A 87 23.04 6.96 1.19
CA ALA A 87 22.15 8.00 1.72
C ALA A 87 21.17 8.52 0.66
N GLU A 88 21.60 8.58 -0.60
CA GLU A 88 20.79 9.02 -1.73
C GLU A 88 19.66 8.04 -2.04
N LEU A 89 19.95 6.73 -2.05
CA LEU A 89 18.95 5.69 -2.27
C LEU A 89 17.94 5.61 -1.12
N GLN A 90 18.39 5.79 0.12
CA GLN A 90 17.51 5.88 1.30
C GLN A 90 16.58 7.10 1.21
N ALA A 91 17.12 8.26 0.82
CA ALA A 91 16.32 9.46 0.61
C ALA A 91 15.27 9.25 -0.49
N LEU A 92 15.66 8.66 -1.62
CA LEU A 92 14.74 8.33 -2.71
C LEU A 92 13.63 7.38 -2.25
N ALA A 93 13.98 6.28 -1.57
CA ALA A 93 13.01 5.30 -1.08
C ALA A 93 11.99 5.93 -0.11
N LYS A 94 12.45 6.83 0.76
CA LYS A 94 11.58 7.60 1.66
C LYS A 94 10.65 8.55 0.91
N GLN A 95 11.15 9.28 -0.11
CA GLN A 95 10.31 10.16 -0.93
C GLN A 95 9.24 9.37 -1.70
N LEU A 96 9.59 8.19 -2.21
CA LEU A 96 8.64 7.30 -2.87
C LEU A 96 7.60 6.75 -1.89
N ALA A 97 8.00 6.37 -0.67
CA ALA A 97 7.07 5.95 0.36
C ALA A 97 6.10 7.09 0.75
N MET A 98 6.59 8.33 0.85
CA MET A 98 5.75 9.51 1.07
C MET A 98 4.76 9.73 -0.09
N HIS A 99 5.23 9.65 -1.33
CA HIS A 99 4.37 9.73 -2.51
C HIS A 99 3.30 8.65 -2.50
N ALA A 100 3.65 7.40 -2.17
CA ALA A 100 2.72 6.29 -2.09
C ALA A 100 1.63 6.51 -1.02
N VAL A 101 1.97 7.09 0.14
CA VAL A 101 0.98 7.44 1.17
C VAL A 101 -0.01 8.49 0.66
N ALA A 102 0.48 9.51 -0.06
CA ALA A 102 -0.35 10.57 -0.58
C ALA A 102 -1.23 10.12 -1.76
N ALA A 103 -0.62 9.44 -2.76
CA ALA A 103 -1.26 9.03 -4.00
C ALA A 103 -2.02 7.71 -3.90
N LYS A 104 -1.81 6.91 -2.85
CA LYS A 104 -2.47 5.61 -2.60
C LYS A 104 -2.62 4.75 -3.87
N PRO A 105 -1.53 4.52 -4.64
CA PRO A 105 -1.63 3.81 -5.90
C PRO A 105 -2.15 2.39 -5.67
N LYS A 106 -3.12 1.96 -6.47
CA LYS A 106 -3.64 0.58 -6.42
C LYS A 106 -2.71 -0.42 -7.10
N PHE A 107 -1.97 0.05 -8.11
CA PHE A 107 -1.11 -0.78 -8.95
C PHE A 107 0.25 -0.12 -9.12
N LEU A 108 1.30 -0.93 -9.20
CA LEU A 108 2.66 -0.46 -9.45
C LEU A 108 2.89 -0.15 -10.94
N LEU A 109 2.28 -0.94 -11.82
CA LEU A 109 2.43 -0.89 -13.27
C LEU A 109 1.05 -1.06 -13.92
N LYS A 110 0.88 -0.52 -15.13
CA LYS A 110 -0.42 -0.59 -15.84
C LYS A 110 -0.77 -2.01 -16.25
N GLU A 111 0.24 -2.80 -16.58
CA GLU A 111 0.12 -4.18 -17.02
C GLU A 111 -0.37 -5.09 -15.89
N LEU A 112 -0.32 -4.63 -14.63
CA LEU A 112 -0.85 -5.33 -13.46
C LEU A 112 -2.33 -5.03 -13.20
N VAL A 113 -2.95 -4.13 -13.99
CA VAL A 113 -4.39 -3.88 -13.89
C VAL A 113 -5.12 -5.01 -14.61
N ASP A 114 -5.81 -5.85 -13.84
CA ASP A 114 -6.59 -6.95 -14.39
C ASP A 114 -7.94 -6.46 -14.94
N ALA A 115 -8.55 -7.28 -15.80
CA ALA A 115 -9.82 -6.96 -16.45
C ALA A 115 -10.95 -6.74 -15.45
N SER A 116 -11.00 -7.52 -14.36
CA SER A 116 -12.05 -7.39 -13.35
C SER A 116 -11.97 -6.06 -12.59
N SER A 117 -10.75 -5.57 -12.36
CA SER A 117 -10.52 -4.23 -11.79
C SER A 117 -10.98 -3.10 -12.73
N LEU A 118 -10.81 -3.26 -14.05
CA LEU A 118 -11.30 -2.30 -15.04
C LEU A 118 -12.82 -2.33 -15.15
N ASP A 119 -13.42 -3.52 -15.16
CA ASP A 119 -14.87 -3.68 -15.24
C ASP A 119 -15.57 -3.09 -14.01
N ALA A 120 -15.05 -3.38 -12.82
CA ALA A 120 -15.55 -2.82 -11.57
C ALA A 120 -15.47 -1.27 -11.57
N GLU A 121 -14.35 -0.71 -12.02
CA GLU A 121 -14.21 0.75 -12.13
C GLU A 121 -15.16 1.34 -13.18
N MET A 122 -15.32 0.67 -14.33
CA MET A 122 -16.25 1.08 -15.38
C MET A 122 -17.68 1.17 -14.86
N ASP A 123 -18.12 0.21 -14.04
CA ASP A 123 -19.45 0.20 -13.44
C ASP A 123 -19.62 1.34 -12.43
N VAL A 124 -18.60 1.61 -11.60
CA VAL A 124 -18.58 2.79 -10.71
C VAL A 124 -18.72 4.09 -11.52
N LEU A 125 -17.96 4.24 -12.60
CA LEU A 125 -17.98 5.43 -13.45
C LEU A 125 -19.32 5.60 -14.18
N ARG A 126 -19.94 4.51 -14.64
CA ARG A 126 -21.28 4.53 -15.24
C ARG A 126 -22.34 4.95 -14.22
N ALA A 127 -22.29 4.40 -13.02
CA ALA A 127 -23.21 4.78 -11.94
C ALA A 127 -23.08 6.27 -11.58
N GLN A 128 -21.85 6.78 -11.50
CA GLN A 128 -21.60 8.22 -11.28
C GLN A 128 -22.09 9.10 -12.44
N ALA A 129 -22.01 8.62 -13.69
CA ALA A 129 -22.43 9.37 -14.86
C ALA A 129 -23.94 9.32 -15.11
N ALA A 130 -24.63 8.27 -14.64
CA ALA A 130 -26.07 8.11 -14.77
C ALA A 130 -26.85 9.25 -14.07
N SER A 131 -26.32 9.80 -12.98
CA SER A 131 -26.91 10.94 -12.27
C SER A 131 -26.64 12.31 -12.92
N SER A 132 -25.88 12.36 -14.03
CA SER A 132 -25.44 13.63 -14.63
C SER A 132 -26.47 14.28 -15.58
N GLY A 133 -27.54 13.58 -15.94
CA GLY A 133 -28.60 14.08 -16.84
C GLY A 133 -28.16 14.33 -18.29
N LYS A 134 -26.95 13.88 -18.68
CA LYS A 134 -26.40 14.07 -20.03
C LYS A 134 -26.85 12.99 -21.00
N PRO A 135 -26.83 13.25 -22.32
CA PRO A 135 -27.09 12.23 -23.34
C PRO A 135 -26.12 11.04 -23.25
N ALA A 136 -26.61 9.84 -23.61
CA ALA A 136 -25.88 8.57 -23.46
C ALA A 136 -24.50 8.56 -24.15
N ASN A 137 -24.40 9.13 -25.34
CA ASN A 137 -23.14 9.25 -26.10
C ASN A 137 -22.09 10.14 -25.41
N ILE A 138 -22.52 11.13 -24.61
CA ILE A 138 -21.64 11.98 -23.83
C ILE A 138 -21.19 11.25 -22.56
N ILE A 139 -22.12 10.53 -21.91
CA ILE A 139 -21.82 9.69 -20.75
C ILE A 139 -20.76 8.64 -21.11
N GLU A 140 -20.92 7.94 -22.23
CA GLU A 140 -19.97 6.93 -22.69
C GLU A 140 -18.58 7.52 -22.92
N LYS A 141 -18.49 8.67 -23.62
CA LYS A 141 -17.20 9.38 -23.80
C LYS A 141 -16.56 9.81 -22.47
N MET A 142 -17.36 10.23 -21.50
CA MET A 142 -16.87 10.60 -20.17
C MET A 142 -16.31 9.40 -19.41
N VAL A 143 -17.02 8.26 -19.43
CA VAL A 143 -16.60 7.01 -18.78
C VAL A 143 -15.32 6.51 -19.42
N THR A 144 -15.27 6.37 -20.75
CA THR A 144 -14.09 5.90 -21.48
C THR A 144 -12.86 6.79 -21.22
N GLY A 145 -13.05 8.12 -21.22
CA GLY A 145 -11.97 9.06 -20.92
C GLY A 145 -11.41 8.94 -19.50
N ARG A 146 -12.26 8.62 -18.52
CA ARG A 146 -11.83 8.39 -17.12
C ARG A 146 -11.21 7.00 -16.94
N LEU A 147 -11.77 5.98 -17.57
CA LEU A 147 -11.26 4.61 -17.53
C LEU A 147 -9.84 4.53 -18.14
N ASN A 148 -9.59 5.26 -19.23
CA ASN A 148 -8.24 5.38 -19.81
C ASN A 148 -7.21 6.00 -18.85
N LYS A 149 -7.66 6.79 -17.88
CA LYS A 149 -6.81 7.37 -16.83
C LYS A 149 -6.67 6.47 -15.62
N TYR A 150 -7.53 5.46 -15.45
CA TYR A 150 -7.52 4.59 -14.27
C TYR A 150 -6.15 3.93 -13.99
N PRO A 151 -5.41 3.41 -14.99
CA PRO A 151 -4.07 2.85 -14.76
C PRO A 151 -3.02 3.88 -14.28
N HIS A 152 -3.34 5.17 -14.39
CA HIS A 152 -2.48 6.30 -14.03
C HIS A 152 -3.00 7.10 -12.83
N ALA A 153 -4.24 6.87 -12.45
CA ALA A 153 -4.93 7.68 -11.48
C ALA A 153 -4.66 7.12 -10.08
N SER A 154 -4.22 8.01 -9.19
CA SER A 154 -4.52 7.87 -7.76
C SER A 154 -6.03 7.68 -7.62
N PRO A 155 -6.52 6.75 -6.77
CA PRO A 155 -7.95 6.49 -6.64
C PRO A 155 -8.78 7.66 -6.07
N PHE A 156 -8.25 8.88 -5.88
CA PHE A 156 -9.05 10.06 -5.52
C PHE A 156 -8.49 11.40 -6.04
N PRO A 157 -9.35 12.42 -6.29
CA PRO A 157 -8.99 13.85 -6.24
C PRO A 157 -8.65 14.34 -4.83
#